data_AF-A0A533YTP2-F1
#
_entry.id   AF-A0A533YTP2-F1
#
_cell.length_a   1.000
_cell.length_b   1.000
_cell.length_c   1.000
_cell.angle_alpha   90.00
_cell.angle_beta   90.00
_cell.angle_gamma   90.00
#
_symmetry.space_group_name_H-M   'P 1'
#
loop_
_entity.id
_entity.type
_entity.pdbx_description
1 polymer ?
#
loop_
_entity_poly.entity_id
_entity_poly.type
_entity_poly.pdbx_seq_one_letter_code
_entity_poly.pdbx_strand_id
1 'polypeptide(L)'
;MKKSRPPKKRPEEIKRDPLKELGMTEEDWAEFAHGVKLFNLGKFWHSHEAWEQIWLRHDEDERLFFQGLIQLAASYHQLVAKGNYRGLINNFEKAYDKLAVFQPEYLGVLVSPLLVFIQQGKKEAVRLGPAGLQGFNYNLIPKLQFHKPSNPDLLVEIGEVLRSDRFLEGTKLFNSGFHWEAHEAWEDVWREQEGDAKTFVQAFVQMAAAYSFLKRARSSSAKYLFEKAIEKFGEYENLDCEIAIRPLIQSMMHALEAIGQSPGNGTASLVDGSPPMLHLSPG
;
A
#
# COMPACT_ATOMS: atom_id res chain seq x y z
N MET A 1 -21.55 23.96 -24.51
CA MET A 1 -22.42 23.23 -23.57
C MET A 1 -21.60 22.89 -22.32
N LYS A 2 -22.00 23.36 -21.13
CA LYS A 2 -21.37 22.91 -19.87
C LYS A 2 -21.73 21.44 -19.69
N LYS A 3 -20.74 20.54 -19.78
CA LYS A 3 -20.95 19.12 -19.45
C LYS A 3 -21.48 19.07 -18.01
N SER A 4 -22.66 18.48 -17.83
CA SER A 4 -23.26 18.29 -16.51
C SER A 4 -22.29 17.50 -15.65
N ARG A 5 -21.98 17.99 -14.45
CA ARG A 5 -21.14 17.29 -13.48
C ARG A 5 -21.84 15.96 -13.14
N PRO A 6 -21.21 14.81 -13.35
CA PRO A 6 -21.83 13.52 -13.08
C PRO A 6 -22.15 13.34 -11.57
N PRO A 7 -23.07 12.42 -11.23
CA PRO A 7 -23.53 12.24 -9.87
C PRO A 7 -22.43 11.71 -8.95
N LYS A 8 -22.37 12.27 -7.74
CA LYS A 8 -21.37 11.96 -6.70
C LYS A 8 -21.48 10.50 -6.25
N LYS A 9 -20.48 9.65 -6.56
CA LYS A 9 -20.36 8.28 -6.02
C LYS A 9 -20.12 8.32 -4.50
N ARG A 10 -20.79 7.42 -3.77
CA ARG A 10 -20.59 7.17 -2.33
C ARG A 10 -19.36 6.29 -2.12
N PRO A 11 -18.64 6.37 -0.99
CA PRO A 11 -17.46 5.54 -0.70
C PRO A 11 -17.67 4.04 -0.95
N GLU A 12 -18.86 3.53 -0.63
CA GLU A 12 -19.29 2.14 -0.81
C GLU A 12 -19.46 1.72 -2.29
N GLU A 13 -19.63 2.70 -3.18
CA GLU A 13 -19.80 2.51 -4.63
C GLU A 13 -18.46 2.55 -5.37
N ILE A 14 -17.38 2.92 -4.67
CA ILE A 14 -16.02 2.92 -5.20
C ILE A 14 -15.44 1.54 -4.92
N LYS A 15 -15.51 0.66 -5.93
CA LYS A 15 -14.86 -0.64 -5.87
C LYS A 15 -13.36 -0.43 -5.67
N ARG A 16 -12.80 -1.09 -4.65
CA ARG A 16 -11.34 -1.15 -4.43
C ARG A 16 -10.62 -1.90 -5.55
N ASP A 17 -11.33 -2.76 -6.29
CA ASP A 17 -10.76 -3.55 -7.38
C ASP A 17 -11.21 -3.07 -8.78
N PRO A 18 -10.25 -2.73 -9.65
CA PRO A 18 -8.98 -2.07 -9.32
C PRO A 18 -9.20 -0.55 -9.29
N LEU A 19 -8.61 0.12 -8.30
CA LEU A 19 -8.19 1.49 -8.48
C LEU A 19 -7.31 1.51 -9.74
N LYS A 20 -7.89 1.90 -10.88
CA LYS A 20 -7.14 2.04 -12.13
C LYS A 20 -5.92 2.90 -11.89
N GLU A 21 -4.81 2.54 -12.54
CA GLU A 21 -3.60 3.33 -12.65
C GLU A 21 -3.95 4.81 -12.80
N LEU A 22 -3.68 5.60 -11.76
CA LEU A 22 -3.71 7.03 -11.92
C LEU A 22 -2.45 7.40 -12.70
N GLY A 23 -2.60 7.63 -14.01
CA GLY A 23 -1.51 8.01 -14.91
C GLY A 23 -0.92 9.38 -14.57
N MET A 24 -0.21 9.47 -13.46
CA MET A 24 0.41 10.68 -12.95
C MET A 24 1.59 11.07 -13.85
N THR A 25 1.44 12.20 -14.53
CA THR A 25 2.54 12.81 -15.27
C THR A 25 3.62 13.33 -14.31
N GLU A 26 4.82 13.64 -14.84
CA GLU A 26 5.86 14.31 -14.05
C GLU A 26 5.37 15.64 -13.46
N GLU A 27 4.55 16.38 -14.22
CA GLU A 27 3.91 17.62 -13.75
C GLU A 27 2.95 17.35 -12.59
N ASP A 28 2.11 16.31 -12.68
CA ASP A 28 1.22 15.94 -11.58
C ASP A 28 2.00 15.60 -10.31
N TRP A 29 3.10 14.84 -10.44
CA TRP A 29 3.95 14.51 -9.29
C TRP A 29 4.61 15.75 -8.66
N ALA A 30 5.07 16.69 -9.48
CA ALA A 30 5.65 17.93 -9.01
C ALA A 30 4.62 18.79 -8.26
N GLU A 31 3.41 18.94 -8.83
CA GLU A 31 2.31 19.67 -8.19
C GLU A 31 1.82 18.97 -6.92
N PHE A 32 1.77 17.63 -6.91
CA PHE A 32 1.35 16.87 -5.75
C PHE A 32 2.29 17.08 -4.56
N ALA A 33 3.60 16.92 -4.81
CA ALA A 33 4.64 17.18 -3.84
C ALA A 33 4.63 18.64 -3.36
N HIS A 34 4.38 19.59 -4.27
CA HIS A 34 4.22 21.00 -3.92
C HIS A 34 3.01 21.24 -3.00
N GLY A 35 1.86 20.66 -3.32
CA GLY A 35 0.65 20.73 -2.50
C GLY A 35 0.86 20.15 -1.10
N VAL A 36 1.56 19.02 -0.97
CA VAL A 36 1.95 18.44 0.32
C VAL A 36 2.83 19.40 1.12
N LYS A 37 3.85 19.99 0.49
CA LYS A 37 4.72 20.99 1.15
C LYS A 37 3.92 22.18 1.64
N LEU A 38 3.01 22.72 0.82
CA LEU A 38 2.14 23.84 1.19
C LEU A 38 1.21 23.49 2.36
N PHE A 39 0.61 22.29 2.34
CA PHE A 39 -0.23 21.80 3.43
C PHE A 39 0.55 21.74 4.74
N ASN A 40 1.75 21.14 4.70
CA ASN A 40 2.63 21.02 5.85
C ASN A 40 3.15 22.37 6.35
N LEU A 41 3.13 23.42 5.53
CA LEU A 41 3.42 24.81 5.94
C LEU A 41 2.19 25.57 6.46
N GLY A 42 1.02 24.94 6.54
CA GLY A 42 -0.23 25.58 6.95
C GLY A 42 -0.86 26.47 5.87
N LYS A 43 -0.34 26.43 4.63
CA LYS A 43 -0.87 27.19 3.49
C LYS A 43 -2.01 26.43 2.82
N PHE A 44 -3.06 26.12 3.57
CA PHE A 44 -4.11 25.19 3.16
C PHE A 44 -4.84 25.60 1.88
N TRP A 45 -5.12 26.89 1.68
CA TRP A 45 -5.72 27.36 0.42
C TRP A 45 -4.82 27.07 -0.79
N HIS A 46 -3.51 27.30 -0.68
CA HIS A 46 -2.59 27.08 -1.80
C HIS A 46 -2.41 25.59 -2.08
N SER A 47 -2.42 24.76 -1.03
CA SER A 47 -2.43 23.30 -1.17
C SER A 47 -3.71 22.79 -1.84
N HIS A 48 -4.87 23.38 -1.52
CA HIS A 48 -6.12 23.13 -2.23
C HIS A 48 -5.99 23.41 -3.72
N GLU A 49 -5.52 24.61 -4.10
CA GLU A 49 -5.36 24.98 -5.51
C GLU A 49 -4.42 24.03 -6.26
N ALA A 50 -3.28 23.67 -5.65
CA ALA A 50 -2.30 22.77 -6.26
C ALA A 50 -2.89 21.39 -6.55
N TRP A 51 -3.62 20.81 -5.60
CA TRP A 51 -4.29 19.52 -5.81
C TRP A 51 -5.51 19.63 -6.72
N GLU A 52 -6.17 20.80 -6.80
CA GLU A 52 -7.27 21.02 -7.73
C GLU A 52 -6.80 21.00 -9.19
N GLN A 53 -5.58 21.45 -9.49
CA GLN A 53 -5.02 21.34 -10.85
C GLN A 53 -4.90 19.88 -11.30
N ILE A 54 -4.34 19.01 -10.45
CA ILE A 54 -4.30 17.57 -10.69
C ILE A 54 -5.72 17.04 -10.83
N TRP A 55 -6.60 17.36 -9.89
CA TRP A 55 -8.00 16.95 -9.92
C TRP A 55 -8.72 17.35 -11.22
N LEU A 56 -8.36 18.47 -11.85
CA LEU A 56 -8.97 18.91 -13.11
C LEU A 56 -8.51 18.08 -14.32
N ARG A 57 -7.30 17.50 -14.29
CA ARG A 57 -6.67 16.75 -15.39
C ARG A 57 -7.06 15.27 -15.49
N HIS A 58 -7.43 14.63 -14.38
CA HIS A 58 -7.73 13.18 -14.30
C HIS A 58 -9.22 12.84 -14.52
N ASP A 59 -9.68 11.59 -14.61
CA ASP A 59 -11.12 11.28 -14.76
C ASP A 59 -11.82 10.97 -13.41
N GLU A 60 -13.14 10.75 -13.40
CA GLU A 60 -13.95 10.81 -12.16
C GLU A 60 -13.57 9.80 -11.06
N ASP A 61 -13.22 8.57 -11.44
CA ASP A 61 -12.91 7.51 -10.46
C ASP A 61 -11.55 7.76 -9.80
N GLU A 62 -10.62 8.34 -10.56
CA GLU A 62 -9.24 8.70 -10.22
C GLU A 62 -9.13 9.96 -9.35
N ARG A 63 -10.11 10.87 -9.49
CA ARG A 63 -10.16 12.17 -8.79
C ARG A 63 -10.49 12.08 -7.30
N LEU A 64 -10.99 10.95 -6.82
CA LEU A 64 -11.58 10.85 -5.48
C LEU A 64 -10.54 11.11 -4.38
N PHE A 65 -9.32 10.59 -4.54
CA PHE A 65 -8.24 10.79 -3.58
C PHE A 65 -7.89 12.28 -3.45
N PHE A 66 -7.65 12.96 -4.58
CA PHE A 66 -7.40 14.41 -4.60
C PHE A 66 -8.58 15.17 -4.02
N GLN A 67 -9.82 14.78 -4.32
CA GLN A 67 -10.99 15.43 -3.74
C GLN A 67 -11.02 15.30 -2.21
N GLY A 68 -10.58 14.17 -1.66
CA GLY A 68 -10.41 13.98 -0.22
C GLY A 68 -9.37 14.94 0.38
N LEU A 69 -8.19 15.05 -0.25
CA LEU A 69 -7.12 15.96 0.18
C LEU A 69 -7.52 17.45 0.04
N ILE A 70 -8.15 17.82 -1.07
CA ILE A 70 -8.72 19.16 -1.32
C ILE A 70 -9.73 19.53 -0.23
N GLN A 71 -10.61 18.59 0.15
CA GLN A 71 -11.57 18.81 1.25
C GLN A 71 -10.89 18.90 2.60
N LEU A 72 -9.85 18.13 2.84
CA LEU A 72 -9.04 18.24 4.05
C LEU A 72 -8.38 19.62 4.15
N ALA A 73 -7.73 20.08 3.08
CA ALA A 73 -7.17 21.42 2.99
C ALA A 73 -8.24 22.50 3.20
N ALA A 74 -9.41 22.37 2.54
CA ALA A 74 -10.53 23.27 2.74
C ALA A 74 -11.02 23.27 4.21
N SER A 75 -11.03 22.12 4.89
CA SER A 75 -11.38 22.02 6.32
C SER A 75 -10.48 22.92 7.16
N TYR A 76 -9.17 22.72 7.05
CA TYR A 76 -8.21 23.52 7.83
C TYR A 76 -8.19 24.99 7.39
N HIS A 77 -8.45 25.30 6.13
CA HIS A 77 -8.66 26.69 5.71
C HIS A 77 -9.89 27.33 6.39
N GLN A 78 -11.01 26.61 6.51
CA GLN A 78 -12.20 27.09 7.24
C GLN A 78 -11.89 27.33 8.72
N LEU A 79 -11.03 26.51 9.33
CA LEU A 79 -10.55 26.71 10.70
C LEU A 79 -9.70 27.99 10.79
N VAL A 80 -8.58 28.06 10.06
CA VAL A 80 -7.56 29.08 10.30
C VAL A 80 -7.90 30.46 9.73
N ALA A 81 -8.62 30.52 8.61
CA ALA A 81 -8.89 31.78 7.92
C ALA A 81 -10.31 32.31 8.17
N LYS A 82 -11.27 31.43 8.50
CA LYS A 82 -12.69 31.80 8.56
C LYS A 82 -13.36 31.54 9.91
N GLY A 83 -12.76 30.74 10.79
CA GLY A 83 -13.42 30.30 12.03
C GLY A 83 -14.78 29.61 11.81
N ASN A 84 -14.99 29.00 10.64
CA ASN A 84 -16.29 28.49 10.23
C ASN A 84 -16.47 27.02 10.63
N TYR A 85 -17.12 26.80 11.77
CA TYR A 85 -17.42 25.48 12.33
C TYR A 85 -18.16 24.56 11.37
N ARG A 86 -19.23 25.03 10.76
CA ARG A 86 -20.03 24.18 9.86
C ARG A 86 -19.21 23.78 8.63
N GLY A 87 -18.41 24.70 8.09
CA GLY A 87 -17.49 24.43 6.99
C GLY A 87 -16.41 23.40 7.35
N LEU A 88 -15.81 23.55 8.54
CA LEU A 88 -14.81 22.64 9.09
C LEU A 88 -15.34 21.21 9.23
N ILE A 89 -16.44 21.02 9.95
CA ILE A 89 -17.02 19.69 10.23
C ILE A 89 -17.45 18.99 8.94
N ASN A 90 -18.19 19.70 8.07
CA ASN A 90 -18.69 19.11 6.82
C ASN A 90 -17.57 18.66 5.90
N ASN A 91 -16.46 19.40 5.85
CA ASN A 91 -15.33 19.03 5.01
C ASN A 91 -14.49 17.92 5.64
N PHE A 92 -14.37 17.84 6.97
CA PHE A 92 -13.72 16.70 7.63
C PHE A 92 -14.45 15.39 7.35
N GLU A 93 -15.77 15.36 7.45
CA GLU A 93 -16.58 14.18 7.14
C GLU A 93 -16.37 13.73 5.69
N LYS A 94 -16.50 14.67 4.75
CA LYS A 94 -16.32 14.36 3.33
C LYS A 94 -14.90 13.92 2.99
N ALA A 95 -13.88 14.48 3.65
CA ALA A 95 -12.49 14.10 3.47
C ALA A 95 -12.24 12.69 4.02
N TYR A 96 -12.71 12.41 5.24
CA TYR A 96 -12.59 11.09 5.86
C TYR A 96 -13.20 10.00 4.98
N ASP A 97 -14.45 10.20 4.56
CA ASP A 97 -15.20 9.24 3.74
C ASP A 97 -14.46 8.86 2.45
N LYS A 98 -13.75 9.81 1.83
CA LYS A 98 -13.00 9.57 0.58
C LYS A 98 -11.66 8.93 0.84
N LEU A 99 -10.91 9.49 1.79
CA LEU A 99 -9.56 9.03 2.09
C LEU A 99 -9.57 7.62 2.68
N ALA A 100 -10.62 7.23 3.42
CA ALA A 100 -10.75 5.89 4.00
C ALA A 100 -10.62 4.74 2.99
N VAL A 101 -11.02 4.97 1.74
CA VAL A 101 -10.92 4.00 0.64
C VAL A 101 -9.47 3.64 0.33
N PHE A 102 -8.56 4.61 0.47
CA PHE A 102 -7.16 4.57 0.05
C PHE A 102 -6.18 4.18 1.19
N GLN A 103 -6.68 3.51 2.23
CA GLN A 103 -5.82 2.91 3.25
C GLN A 103 -5.08 1.67 2.71
N PRO A 104 -3.89 1.34 3.26
CA PRO A 104 -3.20 2.08 4.33
C PRO A 104 -2.38 3.29 3.83
N GLU A 105 -2.06 3.32 2.55
CA GLU A 105 -1.20 4.28 1.87
C GLU A 105 -1.67 4.43 0.41
N TYR A 106 -1.57 5.63 -0.15
CA TYR A 106 -1.83 5.87 -1.58
C TYR A 106 -1.06 7.08 -2.11
N LEU A 107 -0.45 6.93 -3.30
CA LEU A 107 0.41 7.93 -3.95
C LEU A 107 1.52 8.46 -3.04
N GLY A 108 2.07 7.63 -2.17
CA GLY A 108 3.13 7.97 -1.23
C GLY A 108 2.66 8.56 0.09
N VAL A 109 1.36 8.73 0.31
CA VAL A 109 0.78 9.32 1.52
C VAL A 109 0.29 8.22 2.45
N LEU A 110 0.79 8.19 3.69
CA LEU A 110 0.28 7.28 4.71
C LEU A 110 -1.14 7.70 5.15
N VAL A 111 -2.15 7.02 4.62
CA VAL A 111 -3.57 7.37 4.80
C VAL A 111 -4.10 6.92 6.16
N SER A 112 -3.74 5.73 6.64
CA SER A 112 -4.19 5.24 7.95
C SER A 112 -3.91 6.22 9.10
N PRO A 113 -2.67 6.72 9.31
CA PRO A 113 -2.41 7.70 10.35
C PRO A 113 -3.10 9.05 10.08
N LEU A 114 -3.24 9.45 8.81
CA LEU A 114 -3.95 10.68 8.44
C LEU A 114 -5.42 10.66 8.89
N LEU A 115 -6.11 9.53 8.73
CA LEU A 115 -7.50 9.37 9.15
C LEU A 115 -7.67 9.50 10.66
N VAL A 116 -6.70 9.01 11.45
CA VAL A 116 -6.69 9.19 12.91
C VAL A 116 -6.64 10.68 13.28
N PHE A 117 -5.77 11.46 12.64
CA PHE A 117 -5.70 12.90 12.84
C PHE A 117 -7.00 13.61 12.46
N ILE A 118 -7.63 13.23 11.34
CA ILE A 118 -8.92 13.80 10.91
C ILE A 118 -9.99 13.56 11.97
N GLN A 119 -10.08 12.34 12.49
CA GLN A 119 -11.05 12.00 13.54
C GLN A 119 -10.79 12.76 14.84
N GLN A 120 -9.52 12.86 15.27
CA GLN A 120 -9.14 13.61 16.47
C GLN A 120 -9.44 15.10 16.32
N GLY A 121 -9.09 15.70 15.19
CA GLY A 121 -9.41 17.09 14.88
C GLY A 121 -10.92 17.34 14.84
N LYS A 122 -11.71 16.44 14.24
CA LYS A 122 -13.17 16.53 14.26
C LYS A 122 -13.73 16.45 15.68
N LYS A 123 -13.27 15.49 16.50
CA LYS A 123 -13.71 15.34 17.90
C LYS A 123 -13.42 16.60 18.71
N GLU A 124 -12.25 17.20 18.51
CA GLU A 124 -11.89 18.45 19.18
C GLU A 124 -12.76 19.62 18.74
N ALA A 125 -13.00 19.78 17.44
CA ALA A 125 -13.89 20.81 16.93
C ALA A 125 -15.31 20.66 17.50
N VAL A 126 -15.85 19.43 17.54
CA VAL A 126 -17.17 19.14 18.15
C VAL A 126 -17.19 19.48 19.64
N ARG A 127 -16.12 19.14 20.39
CA ARG A 127 -15.99 19.46 21.82
C ARG A 127 -16.03 20.97 22.07
N LEU A 128 -15.38 21.75 21.21
CA LEU A 128 -15.33 23.21 21.29
C LEU A 128 -16.64 23.88 20.85
N GLY A 129 -17.35 23.27 19.91
CA GLY A 129 -18.56 23.82 19.32
C GLY A 129 -18.33 25.10 18.49
N PRO A 130 -19.41 25.70 17.94
CA PRO A 130 -19.31 26.81 17.00
C PRO A 130 -18.64 28.07 17.55
N ALA A 131 -18.78 28.33 18.85
CA ALA A 131 -18.25 29.52 19.52
C ALA A 131 -16.86 29.33 20.15
N GLY A 132 -16.28 28.11 20.06
CA GLY A 132 -15.04 27.75 20.75
C GLY A 132 -13.85 27.47 19.84
N LEU A 133 -13.97 27.62 18.52
CA LEU A 133 -12.92 27.21 17.57
C LEU A 133 -11.58 27.95 17.73
N GLN A 134 -11.57 29.15 18.31
CA GLN A 134 -10.36 29.86 18.68
C GLN A 134 -9.47 29.07 19.65
N GLY A 135 -10.05 28.13 20.40
CA GLY A 135 -9.34 27.23 21.32
C GLY A 135 -8.89 25.92 20.69
N PHE A 136 -8.97 25.76 19.36
CA PHE A 136 -8.58 24.53 18.69
C PHE A 136 -7.12 24.17 18.94
N ASN A 137 -6.85 22.90 19.30
CA ASN A 137 -5.48 22.42 19.45
C ASN A 137 -4.82 22.19 18.08
N TYR A 138 -3.96 23.12 17.67
CA TYR A 138 -3.28 23.08 16.37
C TYR A 138 -2.28 21.92 16.21
N ASN A 139 -1.92 21.22 17.29
CA ASN A 139 -1.13 19.98 17.20
C ASN A 139 -1.93 18.81 16.59
N LEU A 140 -3.25 18.93 16.48
CA LEU A 140 -4.13 17.98 15.79
C LEU A 140 -4.20 18.21 14.28
N ILE A 141 -3.47 19.20 13.76
CA ILE A 141 -3.30 19.36 12.30
C ILE A 141 -2.19 18.40 11.87
N PRO A 142 -2.48 17.41 11.00
CA PRO A 142 -1.49 16.44 10.57
C PRO A 142 -0.39 17.12 9.76
N LYS A 143 0.82 16.58 9.87
CA LYS A 143 1.80 16.69 8.79
C LYS A 143 1.64 15.49 7.90
N LEU A 144 1.38 15.73 6.62
CA LEU A 144 1.33 14.68 5.61
C LEU A 144 2.73 14.09 5.48
N GLN A 145 2.85 12.81 5.82
CA GLN A 145 4.03 12.02 5.51
C GLN A 145 3.90 11.59 4.07
N PHE A 146 4.83 12.04 3.24
CA PHE A 146 4.82 11.81 1.80
C PHE A 146 6.19 11.34 1.37
N HIS A 147 6.24 10.19 0.74
CA HIS A 147 7.40 9.69 0.02
C HIS A 147 6.93 9.42 -1.39
N LYS A 148 7.48 10.12 -2.40
CA LYS A 148 7.17 9.78 -3.79
C LYS A 148 7.45 8.27 -3.95
N PRO A 149 6.46 7.44 -4.33
CA PRO A 149 6.71 6.02 -4.54
C PRO A 149 7.83 5.88 -5.58
N SER A 150 8.83 5.04 -5.30
CA SER A 150 9.87 4.70 -6.27
C SER A 150 9.23 4.12 -7.54
N ASN A 151 8.16 3.33 -7.34
CA ASN A 151 7.25 2.87 -8.37
C ASN A 151 5.78 3.12 -7.93
N PRO A 152 5.05 4.06 -8.55
CA PRO A 152 3.65 4.32 -8.21
C PRO A 152 2.69 3.20 -8.65
N ASP A 153 3.12 2.36 -9.59
CA ASP A 153 2.33 1.27 -10.16
C ASP A 153 2.60 -0.06 -9.45
N LEU A 154 3.42 -0.07 -8.39
CA LEU A 154 3.86 -1.27 -7.66
C LEU A 154 2.71 -2.22 -7.29
N LEU A 155 1.62 -1.71 -6.72
CA LEU A 155 0.47 -2.54 -6.34
C LEU A 155 -0.25 -3.13 -7.56
N VAL A 156 -0.29 -2.40 -8.67
CA VAL A 156 -0.90 -2.84 -9.93
C VAL A 156 -0.02 -3.93 -10.53
N GLU A 157 1.27 -3.67 -10.72
CA GLU A 157 2.22 -4.64 -11.27
C GLU A 157 2.24 -5.94 -10.45
N ILE A 158 2.28 -5.82 -9.10
CA ILE A 158 2.19 -7.00 -8.22
C ILE A 158 0.84 -7.69 -8.36
N GLY A 159 -0.28 -6.95 -8.44
CA GLY A 159 -1.60 -7.51 -8.64
C GLY A 159 -1.74 -8.28 -9.95
N GLU A 160 -1.21 -7.75 -11.05
CA GLU A 160 -1.19 -8.41 -12.36
C GLU A 160 -0.34 -9.68 -12.34
N VAL A 161 0.84 -9.62 -11.71
CA VAL A 161 1.69 -10.78 -11.46
C VAL A 161 0.93 -11.86 -10.70
N LEU A 162 0.32 -11.53 -9.55
CA LEU A 162 -0.36 -12.49 -8.68
C LEU A 162 -1.56 -13.16 -9.36
N ARG A 163 -2.24 -12.45 -10.26
CA ARG A 163 -3.39 -12.94 -11.03
C ARG A 163 -3.02 -13.65 -12.32
N SER A 164 -1.76 -13.60 -12.74
CA SER A 164 -1.31 -14.28 -13.95
C SER A 164 -1.45 -15.81 -13.82
N ASP A 165 -1.89 -16.47 -14.89
CA ASP A 165 -2.10 -17.93 -14.90
C ASP A 165 -0.85 -18.70 -14.46
N ARG A 166 0.34 -18.22 -14.87
CA ARG A 166 1.62 -18.85 -14.51
C ARG A 166 1.95 -18.69 -13.04
N PHE A 167 1.70 -17.51 -12.45
CA PHE A 167 1.93 -17.32 -11.03
C PHE A 167 1.00 -18.20 -10.19
N LEU A 168 -0.28 -18.25 -10.55
CA LEU A 168 -1.29 -19.11 -9.93
C LEU A 168 -0.93 -20.59 -10.01
N GLU A 169 -0.39 -21.04 -11.15
CA GLU A 169 0.10 -22.41 -11.31
C GLU A 169 1.30 -22.69 -10.38
N GLY A 170 2.28 -21.77 -10.33
CA GLY A 170 3.38 -21.87 -9.38
C GLY A 170 2.91 -21.96 -7.93
N THR A 171 1.88 -21.19 -7.54
CA THR A 171 1.25 -21.27 -6.22
C THR A 171 0.63 -22.65 -5.94
N LYS A 172 -0.09 -23.25 -6.89
CA LYS A 172 -0.65 -24.61 -6.73
C LYS A 172 0.45 -25.66 -6.57
N LEU A 173 1.50 -25.58 -7.38
CA LEU A 173 2.66 -26.48 -7.31
C LEU A 173 3.36 -26.35 -5.97
N PHE A 174 3.61 -25.11 -5.51
CA PHE A 174 4.26 -24.84 -4.24
C PHE A 174 3.47 -25.42 -3.07
N ASN A 175 2.17 -25.13 -3.01
CA ASN A 175 1.24 -25.64 -2.00
C ASN A 175 1.13 -27.18 -2.00
N SER A 176 1.34 -27.81 -3.15
CA SER A 176 1.35 -29.28 -3.29
C SER A 176 2.71 -29.90 -2.97
N GLY A 177 3.72 -29.08 -2.63
CA GLY A 177 5.07 -29.51 -2.30
C GLY A 177 6.01 -29.66 -3.51
N PHE A 178 5.57 -29.37 -4.73
CA PHE A 178 6.38 -29.39 -5.95
C PHE A 178 7.20 -28.10 -6.07
N HIS A 179 8.14 -27.88 -5.16
CA HIS A 179 8.85 -26.60 -5.02
C HIS A 179 9.83 -26.30 -6.16
N TRP A 180 10.34 -27.32 -6.86
CA TRP A 180 11.21 -27.07 -8.02
C TRP A 180 10.37 -26.60 -9.21
N GLU A 181 9.24 -27.26 -9.42
CA GLU A 181 8.28 -26.96 -10.47
C GLU A 181 7.65 -25.57 -10.23
N ALA A 182 7.36 -25.24 -8.97
CA ALA A 182 6.95 -23.89 -8.59
C ALA A 182 8.05 -22.83 -8.86
N HIS A 183 9.32 -23.16 -8.57
CA HIS A 183 10.46 -22.31 -8.90
C HIS A 183 10.50 -22.03 -10.40
N GLU A 184 10.39 -23.06 -11.26
CA GLU A 184 10.42 -22.90 -12.71
C GLU A 184 9.25 -22.05 -13.21
N ALA A 185 8.03 -22.31 -12.72
CA ALA A 185 6.85 -21.52 -13.09
C ALA A 185 7.00 -20.03 -12.72
N TRP A 186 7.51 -19.73 -11.53
CA TRP A 186 7.76 -18.35 -11.10
C TRP A 186 9.00 -17.72 -11.75
N GLU A 187 9.99 -18.51 -12.19
CA GLU A 187 11.15 -18.00 -12.92
C GLU A 187 10.74 -17.45 -14.29
N ASP A 188 9.81 -18.11 -14.97
CA ASP A 188 9.24 -17.61 -16.23
C ASP A 188 8.51 -16.27 -16.04
N VAL A 189 7.71 -16.15 -14.97
CA VAL A 189 7.06 -14.88 -14.62
C VAL A 189 8.12 -13.81 -14.33
N TRP A 190 9.14 -14.14 -13.55
CA TRP A 190 10.23 -13.23 -13.16
C TRP A 190 11.01 -12.67 -14.37
N ARG A 191 11.23 -13.49 -15.40
CA ARG A 191 11.93 -13.08 -16.62
C ARG A 191 11.15 -12.01 -17.40
N GLU A 192 9.83 -12.01 -17.28
CA GLU A 192 8.93 -11.06 -17.95
C GLU A 192 8.76 -9.75 -17.16
N GLN A 193 9.19 -9.69 -15.89
CA GLN A 193 9.05 -8.50 -15.05
C GLN A 193 10.27 -7.57 -15.10
N GLU A 194 10.04 -6.29 -14.80
CA GLU A 194 11.06 -5.27 -14.55
C GLU A 194 10.83 -4.59 -13.19
N GLY A 195 11.76 -3.71 -12.77
CA GLY A 195 11.61 -2.90 -11.56
C GLY A 195 11.29 -3.68 -10.27
N ASP A 196 10.36 -3.13 -9.50
CA ASP A 196 9.98 -3.68 -8.20
C ASP A 196 9.17 -4.98 -8.33
N ALA A 197 8.34 -5.14 -9.36
CA ALA A 197 7.66 -6.42 -9.63
C ALA A 197 8.66 -7.56 -9.89
N LYS A 198 9.78 -7.27 -10.56
CA LYS A 198 10.87 -8.24 -10.74
C LYS A 198 11.47 -8.66 -9.41
N THR A 199 11.74 -7.72 -8.50
CA THR A 199 12.26 -8.02 -7.16
C THR A 199 11.25 -8.81 -6.33
N PHE A 200 9.96 -8.45 -6.41
CA PHE A 200 8.87 -9.16 -5.75
C PHE A 200 8.78 -10.63 -6.18
N VAL A 201 8.69 -10.91 -7.48
CA VAL A 201 8.63 -12.30 -8.00
C VAL A 201 9.92 -13.07 -7.68
N GLN A 202 11.07 -12.39 -7.71
CA GLN A 202 12.34 -13.03 -7.37
C GLN A 202 12.35 -13.59 -5.94
N ALA A 203 11.65 -12.97 -5.00
CA ALA A 203 11.52 -13.48 -3.64
C ALA A 203 10.82 -14.86 -3.61
N PHE A 204 9.77 -15.04 -4.41
CA PHE A 204 9.05 -16.31 -4.56
C PHE A 204 9.93 -17.39 -5.22
N VAL A 205 10.64 -17.05 -6.30
CA VAL A 205 11.59 -17.94 -6.98
C VAL A 205 12.64 -18.45 -6.00
N GLN A 206 13.24 -17.55 -5.22
CA GLN A 206 14.28 -17.89 -4.23
C GLN A 206 13.71 -18.74 -3.09
N MET A 207 12.53 -18.42 -2.58
CA MET A 207 11.84 -19.21 -1.56
C MET A 207 11.56 -20.64 -2.04
N ALA A 208 11.01 -20.80 -3.25
CA ALA A 208 10.74 -22.12 -3.85
C ALA A 208 12.02 -22.95 -4.01
N ALA A 209 13.08 -22.36 -4.54
CA ALA A 209 14.38 -23.01 -4.65
C ALA A 209 14.95 -23.39 -3.27
N ALA A 210 14.81 -22.55 -2.25
CA ALA A 210 15.27 -22.83 -0.90
C ALA A 210 14.59 -24.07 -0.30
N TYR A 211 13.25 -24.14 -0.36
CA TYR A 211 12.51 -25.33 0.10
C TYR A 211 12.81 -26.58 -0.72
N SER A 212 13.10 -26.43 -2.03
CA SER A 212 13.54 -27.52 -2.89
C SER A 212 14.91 -28.07 -2.49
N PHE A 213 15.86 -27.20 -2.12
CA PHE A 213 17.15 -27.61 -1.59
C PHE A 213 17.07 -28.21 -0.20
N LEU A 214 16.18 -27.71 0.66
CA LEU A 214 15.96 -28.26 1.98
C LEU A 214 15.47 -29.71 1.91
N LYS A 215 14.54 -30.03 1.01
CA LYS A 215 14.09 -31.41 0.72
C LYS A 215 15.20 -32.34 0.25
N ARG A 216 16.25 -31.79 -0.36
CA ARG A 216 17.43 -32.52 -0.87
C ARG A 216 18.60 -32.52 0.13
N ALA A 217 18.37 -32.14 1.39
CA ALA A 217 19.39 -32.01 2.44
C ALA A 217 20.56 -31.07 2.06
N ARG A 218 20.31 -30.06 1.22
CA ARG A 218 21.30 -29.05 0.80
C ARG A 218 21.16 -27.77 1.62
N SER A 219 21.40 -27.88 2.93
CA SER A 219 21.09 -26.85 3.92
C SER A 219 21.82 -25.51 3.71
N SER A 220 23.08 -25.52 3.23
CA SER A 220 23.81 -24.26 2.96
C SER A 220 23.22 -23.47 1.81
N SER A 221 22.80 -24.15 0.73
CA SER A 221 22.13 -23.51 -0.41
C SER A 221 20.73 -23.01 -0.02
N ALA A 222 19.99 -23.81 0.76
CA ALA A 222 18.70 -23.41 1.30
C ALA A 222 18.82 -22.16 2.18
N LYS A 223 19.80 -22.13 3.10
CA LYS A 223 20.08 -20.99 3.97
C LYS A 223 20.30 -19.69 3.18
N TYR A 224 21.21 -19.72 2.21
CA TYR A 224 21.52 -18.54 1.39
C TYR A 224 20.29 -17.99 0.66
N LEU A 225 19.45 -18.87 0.11
CA LEU A 225 18.26 -18.45 -0.63
C LEU A 225 17.13 -17.98 0.29
N PHE A 226 16.95 -18.56 1.47
CA PHE A 226 16.01 -18.03 2.45
C PHE A 226 16.41 -16.63 2.91
N GLU A 227 17.69 -16.39 3.21
CA GLU A 227 18.18 -15.06 3.59
C GLU A 227 17.87 -14.02 2.50
N LYS A 228 18.07 -14.37 1.22
CA LYS A 228 17.79 -13.48 0.09
C LYS A 228 16.30 -13.26 -0.16
N ALA A 229 15.48 -14.30 0.00
CA ALA A 229 14.03 -14.19 -0.10
C ALA A 229 13.47 -13.32 1.02
N ILE A 230 13.93 -13.49 2.27
CA ILE A 230 13.51 -12.68 3.43
C ILE A 230 13.87 -11.21 3.22
N GLU A 231 15.09 -10.91 2.77
CA GLU A 231 15.53 -9.54 2.46
C GLU A 231 14.54 -8.85 1.50
N LYS A 232 14.15 -9.54 0.42
CA LYS A 232 13.21 -9.01 -0.58
C LYS A 232 11.79 -8.87 -0.06
N PHE A 233 11.27 -9.91 0.60
CA PHE A 233 9.93 -9.83 1.20
C PHE A 233 9.84 -8.73 2.26
N GLY A 234 10.95 -8.39 2.93
CA GLY A 234 11.03 -7.27 3.86
C GLY A 234 10.77 -5.90 3.21
N GLU A 235 11.04 -5.72 1.92
CA GLU A 235 10.69 -4.49 1.20
C GLU A 235 9.16 -4.33 1.03
N TYR A 236 8.42 -5.44 1.08
CA TYR A 236 6.98 -5.51 0.83
C TYR A 236 6.17 -5.99 2.05
N GLU A 237 6.74 -6.04 3.26
CA GLU A 237 6.09 -6.64 4.44
C GLU A 237 4.81 -5.93 4.90
N ASN A 238 4.61 -4.67 4.46
CA ASN A 238 3.44 -3.84 4.75
C ASN A 238 2.53 -3.65 3.53
N LEU A 239 2.83 -4.32 2.42
CA LEU A 239 2.07 -4.20 1.18
C LEU A 239 0.72 -4.92 1.33
N ASP A 240 -0.37 -4.19 1.14
CA ASP A 240 -1.74 -4.72 1.15
C ASP A 240 -2.05 -5.36 -0.21
N CYS A 241 -1.43 -6.51 -0.47
CA CYS A 241 -1.63 -7.32 -1.67
C CYS A 241 -2.38 -8.61 -1.34
N GLU A 242 -2.84 -9.35 -2.35
CA GLU A 242 -3.68 -10.56 -2.20
C GLU A 242 -3.00 -11.72 -1.42
N ILE A 243 -1.72 -11.57 -1.07
CA ILE A 243 -0.90 -12.53 -0.34
C ILE A 243 -0.32 -11.92 0.94
N ALA A 244 -0.49 -12.61 2.07
CA ALA A 244 0.06 -12.15 3.34
C ALA A 244 1.58 -12.40 3.41
N ILE A 245 2.39 -11.34 3.24
CA ILE A 245 3.86 -11.43 3.20
C ILE A 245 4.49 -11.76 4.55
N ARG A 246 3.99 -11.19 5.66
CA ARG A 246 4.55 -11.39 7.00
C ARG A 246 4.60 -12.88 7.42
N PRO A 247 3.53 -13.69 7.23
CA PRO A 247 3.60 -15.14 7.44
C PRO A 247 4.68 -15.86 6.64
N LEU A 248 4.96 -15.44 5.39
CA LEU A 248 6.01 -16.05 4.56
C LEU A 248 7.40 -15.80 5.14
N ILE A 249 7.66 -14.55 5.53
CA ILE A 249 8.89 -14.16 6.23
C ILE A 249 9.08 -15.01 7.48
N GLN A 250 8.05 -15.09 8.34
CA GLN A 250 8.13 -15.85 9.58
C GLN A 250 8.43 -17.34 9.34
N SER A 251 7.79 -17.94 8.34
CA SER A 251 8.03 -19.35 8.02
C SER A 251 9.46 -19.61 7.53
N MET A 252 10.03 -18.72 6.72
CA MET A 252 11.42 -18.86 6.28
C MET A 252 12.41 -18.63 7.43
N MET A 253 12.11 -17.72 8.37
CA MET A 253 12.91 -17.52 9.57
C MET A 253 12.93 -18.79 10.45
N HIS A 254 11.79 -19.44 10.66
CA HIS A 254 11.75 -20.73 11.37
C HIS A 254 12.56 -21.81 10.64
N ALA A 255 12.46 -21.89 9.32
CA ALA A 255 13.26 -22.83 8.51
C ALA A 255 14.78 -22.57 8.66
N LEU A 256 15.20 -21.30 8.69
CA LEU A 256 16.59 -20.90 8.94
C LEU A 256 17.08 -21.29 10.34
N GLU A 257 16.27 -21.09 11.36
CA GLU A 257 16.58 -21.50 12.74
C GLU A 257 16.75 -23.02 12.82
N ALA A 258 15.84 -23.79 12.21
CA ALA A 258 15.92 -25.25 12.16
C ALA A 258 17.19 -25.73 11.45
N ILE A 259 17.59 -25.09 10.34
CA ILE A 259 18.86 -25.38 9.66
C ILE A 259 20.06 -25.12 10.59
N GLY A 260 20.04 -24.03 11.37
CA GLY A 260 21.12 -23.64 12.27
C GLY A 260 21.29 -24.54 13.50
N GLN A 261 20.21 -25.18 13.95
CA GLN A 261 20.21 -26.07 15.12
C GLN A 261 20.60 -27.53 14.80
N SER A 262 20.63 -27.91 13.52
CA SER A 262 20.93 -29.28 13.10
C SER A 262 22.45 -29.53 13.10
N PRO A 263 22.99 -30.45 13.94
CA PRO A 263 24.41 -30.82 13.90
C PRO A 263 24.73 -31.48 12.56
N GLY A 264 25.90 -31.16 11.99
CA GLY A 264 26.28 -31.54 10.63
C GLY A 264 26.05 -33.01 10.26
N ASN A 265 25.61 -33.21 9.00
CA ASN A 265 25.49 -34.48 8.28
C ASN A 265 24.55 -35.57 8.87
N GLY A 266 23.53 -35.19 9.64
CA GLY A 266 22.36 -36.04 9.92
C GLY A 266 21.11 -35.49 9.22
N THR A 267 20.31 -36.36 8.60
CA THR A 267 19.01 -36.01 7.99
C THR A 267 18.16 -35.22 8.99
N ALA A 268 18.00 -33.91 8.75
CA ALA A 268 17.09 -33.08 9.52
C ALA A 268 15.68 -33.68 9.42
N SER A 269 15.07 -33.97 10.57
CA SER A 269 13.67 -34.37 10.63
C SER A 269 12.82 -33.23 10.05
N LEU A 270 12.21 -33.46 8.89
CA LEU A 270 11.47 -32.48 8.07
C LEU A 270 10.18 -31.93 8.73
N VAL A 271 9.94 -32.23 10.01
CA VAL A 271 8.63 -32.02 10.65
C VAL A 271 8.36 -30.54 10.93
N ASP A 272 9.38 -29.69 11.03
CA ASP A 272 9.24 -28.26 11.42
C ASP A 272 9.65 -27.26 10.32
N GLY A 273 9.89 -27.74 9.09
CA GLY A 273 10.36 -26.93 7.95
C GLY A 273 9.40 -26.90 6.77
N SER A 274 8.11 -27.22 6.99
CA SER A 274 7.11 -27.21 5.92
C SER A 274 6.75 -25.77 5.57
N PRO A 275 6.69 -25.41 4.26
CA PRO A 275 6.31 -24.08 3.86
C PRO A 275 4.89 -23.74 4.29
N PRO A 276 4.58 -22.44 4.47
CA PRO A 276 3.21 -22.02 4.73
C PRO A 276 2.40 -22.19 3.44
N MET A 277 1.13 -22.54 3.59
CA MET A 277 0.21 -22.55 2.45
C MET A 277 0.00 -21.12 1.97
N LEU A 278 0.18 -20.90 0.68
CA LEU A 278 -0.12 -19.63 0.02
C LEU A 278 -1.62 -19.57 -0.24
N HIS A 279 -2.28 -18.63 0.42
CA HIS A 279 -3.69 -18.31 0.17
C HIS A 279 -3.76 -16.96 -0.52
N LEU A 280 -4.17 -16.98 -1.78
CA LEU A 280 -4.56 -15.76 -2.50
C LEU A 280 -6.00 -15.46 -2.10
N SER A 281 -6.24 -14.27 -1.57
CA SER A 281 -7.61 -13.84 -1.27
C SER A 281 -8.37 -13.67 -2.59
N PRO A 282 -9.60 -14.19 -2.75
CA PRO A 282 -10.42 -13.80 -3.90
C PRO A 282 -10.69 -12.30 -3.81
N GLY A 283 -10.31 -11.56 -4.85
CA GLY A 283 -10.69 -10.15 -5.03
C GLY A 283 -12.19 -9.93 -5.08
#